data_AF-A0A1Q9H1M3-F1
#
_entry.id   AF-A0A1Q9H1M3-F1
#
_cell.length_a   1.000
_cell.length_b   1.000
_cell.length_c   1.000
_cell.angle_alpha   90.00
_cell.angle_beta   90.00
_cell.angle_gamma   90.00
#
_symmetry.space_group_name_H-M   'P 1'
#
loop_
_entity.id
_entity.type
_entity.pdbx_description
1 polymer ?
#
loop_
_entity_poly.entity_id
_entity_poly.type
_entity_poly.pdbx_seq_one_letter_code
_entity_poly.pdbx_strand_id
1 'polypeptide(L)'
;MSFLYRQGYADSKPPSIASWKRFNQQLLCLCQWLVLERSRYHPDTYSLSLLDQAGLKRLLRAIAPGDWSEAHGLVERCLSGLYQAVFREPCPAKLLAKPGNWPQDTCQAVIDWLEANQGYSYKRPHDTEHTGMVSRVLLGRLASAPVNSLKKHQRLKAVLRQFEPKLAHPTLLIRGQQSTEYPNQSTPTRQEALHTGSKGSVENASKMLRLVLMLYRHQPEHLPSPLTLNLPAAVSSAVKLAATDGHTPFIPVDTGLQYLNHALRWVVLYGDALVDYYLAIMSQLCAKVDASVSPRPWKKVMDYDLSKVLCQTPLPQALKEAGFVFTQLGTPRGRDFDRLRSQPTLHEALEIYIGAVTVLITLMKPSRDCEAANLPRICLLRTRGGHYWLDSDLAKRTRGERRARTGGKPIPVITARAIQQVRKLNRGLTKLFGEDDNHLRGKLFYLPNPAKWGTGKEIDASSLNSYLDKFCDYIGLPPDEHGRRWYLRIHQTRKWFLLLLFWSGRYDVLDAARWIAGHTDVEHLYAYIEREFPGGKIGQLEAECAIDRLAEYDTTQITLDGEDESLAELYQRVLRQFRVKALNMVPEREWQALVEDLFEHDYHLVPYSITTDDGHKRLCIAIRQGGRKTE
;
A
#
# COMPACT_ATOMS: atom_id res chain seq x y z
N MET A 1 26.23 -9.64 -15.99
CA MET A 1 24.83 -9.85 -15.53
C MET A 1 23.88 -8.68 -15.81
N SER A 2 23.98 -7.53 -15.11
CA SER A 2 22.95 -6.45 -15.18
C SER A 2 22.60 -5.97 -16.60
N PHE A 3 23.62 -5.74 -17.42
CA PHE A 3 23.49 -5.40 -18.84
C PHE A 3 22.73 -6.50 -19.62
N LEU A 4 23.11 -7.77 -19.43
CA LEU A 4 22.48 -8.89 -20.12
C LEU A 4 20.99 -9.01 -19.77
N TYR A 5 20.61 -8.83 -18.50
CA TYR A 5 19.20 -8.78 -18.13
C TYR A 5 18.48 -7.59 -18.77
N ARG A 6 19.11 -6.40 -18.84
CA ARG A 6 18.51 -5.20 -19.46
C ARG A 6 18.21 -5.38 -20.94
N GLN A 7 19.05 -6.12 -21.66
CA GLN A 7 18.87 -6.45 -23.09
C GLN A 7 17.85 -7.59 -23.31
N GLY A 8 17.34 -8.22 -22.26
CA GLY A 8 16.34 -9.29 -22.36
C GLY A 8 16.92 -10.70 -22.54
N TYR A 9 18.22 -10.91 -22.34
CA TYR A 9 18.85 -12.24 -22.50
C TYR A 9 18.35 -13.32 -21.52
N ALA A 10 17.61 -12.96 -20.47
CA ALA A 10 16.92 -13.92 -19.60
C ALA A 10 15.56 -14.35 -20.20
N ASP A 11 14.63 -13.42 -20.38
CA ASP A 11 13.21 -13.68 -20.70
C ASP A 11 12.84 -13.38 -22.18
N SER A 12 13.83 -13.31 -23.07
CA SER A 12 13.71 -12.95 -24.50
C SER A 12 13.07 -11.57 -24.79
N LYS A 13 12.85 -10.74 -23.76
CA LYS A 13 12.30 -9.38 -23.86
C LYS A 13 12.96 -8.47 -22.82
N PRO A 14 13.26 -7.19 -23.14
CA PRO A 14 13.79 -6.25 -22.18
C PRO A 14 12.85 -6.03 -20.98
N PRO A 15 13.33 -6.08 -19.73
CA PRO A 15 12.52 -5.84 -18.54
C PRO A 15 12.16 -4.36 -18.40
N SER A 16 11.07 -4.08 -17.68
CA SER A 16 10.73 -2.71 -17.27
C SER A 16 11.85 -2.09 -16.42
N ILE A 17 11.99 -0.76 -16.43
CA ILE A 17 12.98 -0.04 -15.62
C ILE A 17 12.83 -0.39 -14.12
N ALA A 18 11.59 -0.56 -13.64
CA ALA A 18 11.32 -0.96 -12.26
C ALA A 18 11.78 -2.39 -11.95
N SER A 19 11.55 -3.33 -12.87
CA SER A 19 12.01 -4.73 -12.76
C SER A 19 13.54 -4.80 -12.78
N TRP A 20 14.18 -4.09 -13.71
CA TRP A 20 15.64 -4.02 -13.82
C TRP A 20 16.27 -3.40 -12.56
N LYS A 21 15.72 -2.31 -12.02
CA LYS A 21 16.16 -1.71 -10.76
C LYS A 21 16.07 -2.70 -9.59
N ARG A 22 14.98 -3.48 -9.49
CA ARG A 22 14.81 -4.50 -8.45
C ARG A 22 15.81 -5.64 -8.60
N PHE A 23 16.05 -6.13 -9.81
CA PHE A 23 17.06 -7.15 -10.10
C PHE A 23 18.46 -6.70 -9.64
N ASN A 24 18.86 -5.48 -9.98
CA ASN A 24 20.16 -4.92 -9.56
C ASN A 24 20.30 -4.83 -8.02
N GLN A 25 19.24 -4.41 -7.33
CA GLN A 25 19.24 -4.33 -5.86
C GLN A 25 19.42 -5.71 -5.22
N GLN A 26 18.69 -6.71 -5.72
CA GLN A 26 18.77 -8.09 -5.22
C GLN A 26 20.11 -8.75 -5.56
N LEU A 27 20.66 -8.50 -6.76
CA LEU A 27 21.98 -8.98 -7.17
C LEU A 27 23.10 -8.38 -6.30
N LEU A 28 23.02 -7.09 -5.96
CA LEU A 28 23.98 -6.48 -5.03
C LEU A 28 23.92 -7.14 -3.65
N CYS A 29 22.72 -7.47 -3.15
CA CYS A 29 22.58 -8.20 -1.90
C CYS A 29 23.19 -9.61 -1.97
N LEU A 30 23.06 -10.31 -3.10
CA LEU A 30 23.69 -11.61 -3.31
C LEU A 30 25.22 -11.51 -3.29
N CYS A 31 25.81 -10.53 -3.98
CA CYS A 31 27.25 -10.29 -3.94
C CYS A 31 27.74 -9.94 -2.53
N GLN A 32 27.01 -9.09 -1.79
CA GLN A 32 27.33 -8.78 -0.39
C GLN A 32 27.29 -10.01 0.52
N TRP A 33 26.36 -10.94 0.28
CA TRP A 33 26.29 -12.20 1.02
C TRP A 33 27.50 -13.12 0.71
N LEU A 34 27.89 -13.25 -0.55
CA LEU A 34 29.09 -14.01 -0.92
C LEU A 34 30.38 -13.45 -0.32
N VAL A 35 30.50 -12.13 -0.16
CA VAL A 35 31.64 -11.50 0.52
C VAL A 35 31.68 -11.80 2.02
N LEU A 36 30.52 -11.99 2.66
CA LEU A 36 30.45 -12.48 4.05
C LEU A 36 30.85 -13.96 4.15
N GLU A 37 30.45 -14.78 3.16
CA GLU A 37 30.83 -16.20 3.03
C GLU A 37 32.13 -16.39 2.20
N ARG A 38 33.04 -15.39 2.19
CA ARG A 38 34.25 -15.37 1.34
C ARG A 38 35.15 -16.60 1.52
N SER A 39 35.18 -17.17 2.73
CA SER A 39 35.96 -18.37 3.07
C SER A 39 35.42 -19.67 2.45
N ARG A 40 34.24 -19.62 1.83
CA ARG A 40 33.65 -20.75 1.08
C ARG A 40 33.63 -20.50 -0.42
N TYR A 41 33.32 -19.26 -0.82
CA TYR A 41 32.97 -18.96 -2.22
C TYR A 41 34.00 -18.14 -2.98
N HIS A 42 35.02 -17.58 -2.30
CA HIS A 42 36.13 -16.85 -2.93
C HIS A 42 35.69 -15.92 -4.09
N PRO A 43 34.71 -15.01 -3.86
CA PRO A 43 34.00 -14.31 -4.93
C PRO A 43 34.90 -13.40 -5.77
N ASP A 44 36.03 -12.94 -5.22
CA ASP A 44 37.03 -12.14 -5.93
C ASP A 44 37.71 -12.91 -7.08
N THR A 45 37.74 -14.24 -7.00
CA THR A 45 38.33 -15.13 -8.02
C THR A 45 37.24 -15.81 -8.87
N TYR A 46 36.20 -16.34 -8.24
CA TYR A 46 35.20 -17.21 -8.90
C TYR A 46 33.84 -16.55 -9.14
N SER A 47 33.68 -15.27 -8.79
CA SER A 47 32.40 -14.55 -8.91
C SER A 47 31.23 -15.27 -8.19
N LEU A 48 30.33 -15.91 -8.92
CA LEU A 48 29.21 -16.71 -8.39
C LEU A 48 29.33 -18.21 -8.73
N SER A 49 30.34 -18.65 -9.47
CA SER A 49 30.36 -20.01 -10.04
C SER A 49 30.47 -21.13 -9.00
N LEU A 50 31.06 -20.84 -7.83
CA LEU A 50 31.11 -21.76 -6.68
C LEU A 50 29.81 -21.83 -5.86
N LEU A 51 28.76 -21.06 -6.19
CA LEU A 51 27.50 -21.10 -5.44
C LEU A 51 26.78 -22.44 -5.64
N ASP A 52 26.79 -23.25 -4.59
CA ASP A 52 26.33 -24.63 -4.58
C ASP A 52 24.91 -24.81 -4.02
N GLN A 53 24.37 -26.02 -4.11
CA GLN A 53 23.02 -26.33 -3.62
C GLN A 53 22.88 -26.19 -2.09
N ALA A 54 23.95 -26.42 -1.31
CA ALA A 54 23.91 -26.15 0.13
C ALA A 54 23.97 -24.64 0.40
N GLY A 55 24.75 -23.87 -0.36
CA GLY A 55 24.75 -22.40 -0.35
C GLY A 55 23.37 -21.81 -0.61
N LEU A 56 22.71 -22.27 -1.68
CA LEU A 56 21.36 -21.85 -2.05
C LEU A 56 20.34 -22.12 -0.93
N LYS A 57 20.42 -23.28 -0.27
CA LYS A 57 19.62 -23.61 0.92
C LYS A 57 19.95 -22.70 2.10
N ARG A 58 21.23 -22.45 2.42
CA ARG A 58 21.62 -21.57 3.54
C ARG A 58 21.12 -20.14 3.32
N LEU A 59 21.35 -19.57 2.13
CA LEU A 59 20.89 -18.23 1.76
C LEU A 59 19.37 -18.08 1.92
N LEU A 60 18.58 -18.96 1.28
CA LEU A 60 17.12 -18.83 1.33
C LEU A 60 16.55 -19.08 2.74
N ARG A 61 17.15 -20.00 3.52
CA ARG A 61 16.78 -20.22 4.93
C ARG A 61 17.15 -19.04 5.83
N ALA A 62 18.21 -18.28 5.53
CA ALA A 62 18.54 -17.04 6.23
C ALA A 62 17.60 -15.89 5.84
N ILE A 63 17.18 -15.81 4.57
CA ILE A 63 16.19 -14.82 4.11
C ILE A 63 14.80 -15.08 4.73
N ALA A 64 14.44 -16.34 5.00
CA ALA A 64 13.12 -16.72 5.49
C ALA A 64 12.64 -16.00 6.78
N PRO A 65 13.43 -15.88 7.88
CA PRO A 65 13.00 -15.20 9.12
C PRO A 65 13.22 -13.68 9.14
N GLY A 66 14.05 -13.09 8.26
CA GLY A 66 14.41 -11.67 8.34
C GLY A 66 14.83 -10.96 7.04
N ASP A 67 14.47 -11.49 5.88
CA ASP A 67 14.89 -11.00 4.55
C ASP A 67 16.43 -10.94 4.41
N TRP A 68 16.95 -10.26 3.39
CA TRP A 68 18.39 -10.02 3.19
C TRP A 68 19.10 -9.42 4.43
N SER A 69 18.37 -8.78 5.33
CA SER A 69 18.90 -8.23 6.59
C SER A 69 19.55 -9.29 7.47
N GLU A 70 18.89 -10.45 7.55
CA GLU A 70 19.32 -11.59 8.33
C GLU A 70 20.46 -12.34 7.63
N ALA A 71 20.31 -12.57 6.32
CA ALA A 71 21.39 -13.15 5.51
C ALA A 71 22.69 -12.33 5.62
N HIS A 72 22.60 -11.01 5.77
CA HIS A 72 23.76 -10.12 5.95
C HIS A 72 24.22 -9.92 7.40
N GLY A 73 23.55 -10.56 8.38
CA GLY A 73 23.86 -10.45 9.81
C GLY A 73 23.83 -9.02 10.35
N LEU A 74 22.93 -8.16 9.82
CA LEU A 74 23.00 -6.72 10.06
C LEU A 74 22.74 -6.33 11.52
N VAL A 75 21.90 -7.08 12.24
CA VAL A 75 21.62 -6.82 13.65
C VAL A 75 22.86 -7.12 14.48
N GLU A 76 23.44 -8.28 14.25
CA GLU A 76 24.59 -8.83 14.98
C GLU A 76 25.84 -7.98 14.72
N ARG A 77 26.04 -7.53 13.48
CA ARG A 77 27.12 -6.59 13.11
C ARG A 77 26.93 -5.20 13.72
N CYS A 78 25.72 -4.64 13.69
CA CYS A 78 25.44 -3.35 14.33
C CYS A 78 25.66 -3.41 15.85
N LEU A 79 25.18 -4.47 16.51
CA LEU A 79 25.37 -4.67 17.94
C LEU A 79 26.85 -4.94 18.30
N SER A 80 27.55 -5.74 17.50
CA SER A 80 28.98 -6.03 17.73
C SER A 80 29.83 -4.76 17.61
N GLY A 81 29.61 -3.97 16.55
CA GLY A 81 30.32 -2.71 16.35
C GLY A 81 29.98 -1.65 17.41
N LEU A 82 28.74 -1.63 17.91
CA LEU A 82 28.35 -0.76 19.03
C LEU A 82 29.01 -1.19 20.35
N TYR A 83 28.96 -2.48 20.69
CA TYR A 83 29.62 -3.02 21.88
C TYR A 83 31.14 -2.74 21.85
N GLN A 84 31.80 -3.01 20.73
CA GLN A 84 33.23 -2.76 20.58
C GLN A 84 33.60 -1.27 20.66
N ALA A 85 32.72 -0.37 20.22
CA ALA A 85 32.92 1.08 20.35
C ALA A 85 32.81 1.57 21.81
N VAL A 86 31.91 0.97 22.59
CA VAL A 86 31.64 1.31 24.00
C VAL A 86 32.68 0.66 24.93
N PHE A 87 32.83 -0.66 24.87
CA PHE A 87 33.60 -1.46 25.84
C PHE A 87 35.02 -1.81 25.38
N ARG A 88 35.39 -1.51 24.13
CA ARG A 88 36.70 -1.85 23.51
C ARG A 88 37.03 -3.34 23.40
N GLU A 89 36.04 -4.19 23.64
CA GLU A 89 36.13 -5.66 23.61
C GLU A 89 35.23 -6.27 22.52
N PRO A 90 35.47 -7.52 22.08
CA PRO A 90 34.55 -8.24 21.21
C PRO A 90 33.22 -8.52 21.93
N CYS A 91 32.10 -8.36 21.22
CA CYS A 91 30.77 -8.57 21.80
C CYS A 91 30.54 -10.03 22.22
N PRO A 92 30.21 -10.31 23.50
CA PRO A 92 29.97 -11.67 23.98
C PRO A 92 28.87 -12.39 23.20
N ALA A 93 29.11 -13.63 22.79
CA ALA A 93 28.15 -14.44 22.04
C ALA A 93 26.77 -14.58 22.73
N LYS A 94 26.73 -14.55 24.07
CA LYS A 94 25.49 -14.58 24.86
C LYS A 94 24.60 -13.35 24.62
N LEU A 95 25.20 -12.17 24.38
CA LEU A 95 24.47 -10.92 24.07
C LEU A 95 23.98 -10.90 22.62
N LEU A 96 24.77 -11.45 21.68
CA LEU A 96 24.35 -11.60 20.28
C LEU A 96 23.25 -12.65 20.11
N ALA A 97 23.22 -13.70 20.95
CA ALA A 97 22.15 -14.70 20.96
C ALA A 97 20.80 -14.17 21.47
N LYS A 98 20.78 -13.05 22.21
CA LYS A 98 19.57 -12.38 22.71
C LYS A 98 19.64 -10.87 22.39
N PRO A 99 19.62 -10.49 21.10
CA PRO A 99 20.02 -9.15 20.66
C PRO A 99 19.12 -8.03 21.19
N GLY A 100 17.86 -8.31 21.52
CA GLY A 100 16.90 -7.33 22.04
C GLY A 100 16.70 -7.34 23.56
N ASN A 101 17.55 -8.03 24.32
CA ASN A 101 17.41 -8.17 25.78
C ASN A 101 18.79 -8.22 26.46
N TRP A 102 19.54 -7.12 26.39
CA TRP A 102 20.80 -6.96 27.10
C TRP A 102 20.58 -6.54 28.56
N PRO A 103 21.52 -6.81 29.48
CA PRO A 103 21.44 -6.36 30.87
C PRO A 103 21.29 -4.84 30.95
N GLN A 104 20.52 -4.36 31.93
CA GLN A 104 20.19 -2.94 32.07
C GLN A 104 21.43 -2.06 32.19
N ASP A 105 22.44 -2.49 32.96
CA ASP A 105 23.71 -1.74 33.12
C ASP A 105 24.48 -1.65 31.79
N THR A 106 24.46 -2.73 30.98
CA THR A 106 25.05 -2.74 29.64
C THR A 106 24.30 -1.79 28.70
N CYS A 107 22.97 -1.76 28.76
CA CYS A 107 22.15 -0.81 28.02
C CYS A 107 22.43 0.64 28.43
N GLN A 108 22.56 0.91 29.73
CA GLN A 108 22.83 2.24 30.25
C GLN A 108 24.21 2.75 29.78
N ALA A 109 25.27 1.94 29.92
CA ALA A 109 26.60 2.30 29.42
C ALA A 109 26.63 2.58 27.90
N VAL A 110 25.81 1.87 27.11
CA VAL A 110 25.63 2.15 25.67
C VAL A 110 24.89 3.47 25.44
N ILE A 111 23.83 3.77 26.22
CA ILE A 111 23.09 5.04 26.15
C ILE A 111 24.00 6.22 26.51
N ASP A 112 24.73 6.14 27.62
CA ASP A 112 25.64 7.20 28.09
C ASP A 112 26.73 7.49 27.05
N TRP A 113 27.30 6.45 26.45
CA TRP A 113 28.26 6.58 25.37
C TRP A 113 27.62 7.20 24.10
N LEU A 114 26.38 6.84 23.76
CA LEU A 114 25.66 7.42 22.63
C LEU A 114 25.37 8.91 22.85
N GLU A 115 24.99 9.34 24.05
CA GLU A 115 24.83 10.78 24.35
C GLU A 115 26.18 11.51 24.23
N ALA A 116 27.24 11.00 24.86
CA ALA A 116 28.57 11.61 24.85
C ALA A 116 29.21 11.74 23.45
N ASN A 117 28.83 10.87 22.51
CA ASN A 117 29.42 10.79 21.16
C ASN A 117 28.48 11.27 20.04
N GLN A 118 27.40 12.01 20.35
CA GLN A 118 26.37 12.42 19.37
C GLN A 118 25.82 11.24 18.55
N GLY A 119 25.69 10.08 19.19
CA GLY A 119 25.32 8.81 18.59
C GLY A 119 23.84 8.69 18.18
N TYR A 120 23.03 9.71 18.46
CA TYR A 120 21.63 9.81 18.07
C TYR A 120 21.41 10.61 16.78
N SER A 121 20.19 10.57 16.25
CA SER A 121 19.79 11.32 15.05
C SER A 121 19.20 12.68 15.43
N TYR A 122 19.34 13.69 14.58
CA TYR A 122 18.80 15.04 14.76
C TYR A 122 17.81 15.37 13.63
N LYS A 123 16.86 16.30 13.83
CA LYS A 123 15.91 16.66 12.76
C LYS A 123 16.59 17.56 11.71
N ARG A 124 17.55 18.39 12.14
CA ARG A 124 18.42 19.24 11.31
C ARG A 124 19.87 19.16 11.84
N PRO A 125 20.89 19.48 11.02
CA PRO A 125 22.31 19.41 11.42
C PRO A 125 22.72 20.33 12.58
N HIS A 126 21.92 21.34 12.91
CA HIS A 126 22.20 22.34 13.94
C HIS A 126 21.21 22.32 15.12
N ASP A 127 20.34 21.30 15.19
CA ASP A 127 19.44 21.16 16.34
C ASP A 127 20.25 20.69 17.55
N THR A 128 20.05 21.33 18.71
CA THR A 128 20.65 20.89 19.98
C THR A 128 20.00 19.62 20.53
N GLU A 129 18.72 19.37 20.19
CA GLU A 129 17.97 18.19 20.62
C GLU A 129 17.96 17.07 19.57
N HIS A 130 18.54 15.94 19.95
CA HIS A 130 18.40 14.67 19.24
C HIS A 130 16.98 14.10 19.33
N THR A 131 16.59 13.31 18.32
CA THR A 131 15.27 12.64 18.22
C THR A 131 15.16 11.36 19.05
N GLY A 132 16.19 11.01 19.83
CA GLY A 132 16.23 9.76 20.59
C GLY A 132 16.41 8.48 19.75
N MET A 133 16.49 8.58 18.41
CA MET A 133 16.72 7.42 17.53
C MET A 133 18.21 7.25 17.24
N VAL A 134 18.78 6.05 17.47
CA VAL A 134 20.22 5.80 17.26
C VAL A 134 20.62 6.11 15.80
N SER A 135 21.73 6.81 15.61
CA SER A 135 22.18 7.27 14.30
C SER A 135 22.45 6.10 13.36
N ARG A 136 21.63 5.96 12.33
CA ARG A 136 21.84 4.93 11.29
C ARG A 136 23.07 5.22 10.41
N VAL A 137 23.64 6.43 10.49
CA VAL A 137 24.95 6.77 9.88
C VAL A 137 26.09 6.24 10.76
N LEU A 138 26.01 6.41 12.09
CA LEU A 138 26.96 5.80 13.02
C LEU A 138 26.97 4.27 12.89
N LEU A 139 25.80 3.64 12.98
CA LEU A 139 25.68 2.17 12.84
C LEU A 139 26.13 1.67 11.47
N GLY A 140 25.96 2.47 10.40
CA GLY A 140 26.46 2.15 9.07
C GLY A 140 27.99 2.10 9.00
N ARG A 141 28.67 3.01 9.71
CA ARG A 141 30.14 2.98 9.87
C ARG A 141 30.58 1.77 10.71
N LEU A 142 29.99 1.61 11.90
CA LEU A 142 30.37 0.53 12.84
C LEU A 142 30.14 -0.89 12.28
N ALA A 143 29.08 -1.09 11.49
CA ALA A 143 28.77 -2.38 10.89
C ALA A 143 29.37 -2.57 9.48
N SER A 144 30.03 -1.56 8.90
CA SER A 144 30.38 -1.50 7.46
C SER A 144 29.18 -1.85 6.56
N ALA A 145 28.06 -1.15 6.77
CA ALA A 145 26.78 -1.43 6.11
C ALA A 145 26.16 -0.15 5.51
N PRO A 146 25.54 -0.21 4.32
CA PRO A 146 24.92 0.96 3.71
C PRO A 146 23.71 1.44 4.53
N VAL A 147 23.72 2.73 4.89
CA VAL A 147 22.71 3.39 5.74
C VAL A 147 21.26 3.15 5.28
N ASN A 148 21.05 3.02 3.96
CA ASN A 148 19.72 2.81 3.37
C ASN A 148 19.14 1.41 3.62
N SER A 149 19.97 0.40 3.92
CA SER A 149 19.49 -0.89 4.42
C SER A 149 18.98 -0.71 5.86
N LEU A 150 19.82 -0.19 6.75
CA LEU A 150 19.55 0.00 8.19
C LEU A 150 18.27 0.79 8.50
N LYS A 151 17.80 1.67 7.59
CA LYS A 151 16.54 2.42 7.74
C LYS A 151 15.27 1.56 7.61
N LYS A 152 15.33 0.42 6.91
CA LYS A 152 14.15 -0.38 6.54
C LYS A 152 13.81 -1.49 7.52
N HIS A 153 14.79 -2.01 8.24
CA HIS A 153 14.65 -3.25 9.03
C HIS A 153 13.87 -3.01 10.34
N GLN A 154 12.79 -3.74 10.56
CA GLN A 154 11.99 -3.63 11.79
C GLN A 154 12.66 -4.36 12.97
N ARG A 155 13.26 -5.54 12.77
CA ARG A 155 14.02 -6.26 13.82
C ARG A 155 15.14 -5.40 14.40
N LEU A 156 15.90 -4.72 13.55
CA LEU A 156 16.94 -3.78 13.98
C LEU A 156 16.36 -2.61 14.81
N LYS A 157 15.19 -2.07 14.44
CA LYS A 157 14.54 -1.00 15.22
C LYS A 157 14.01 -1.53 16.56
N ALA A 158 13.43 -2.73 16.60
CA ALA A 158 12.96 -3.39 17.81
C ALA A 158 14.13 -3.62 18.79
N VAL A 159 15.23 -4.18 18.28
CA VAL A 159 16.48 -4.39 19.02
C VAL A 159 17.08 -3.08 19.53
N LEU A 160 17.20 -2.06 18.69
CA LEU A 160 17.78 -0.78 19.10
C LEU A 160 16.90 -0.02 20.10
N ARG A 161 15.63 -0.40 20.30
CA ARG A 161 14.73 0.28 21.24
C ARG A 161 15.20 0.21 22.69
N GLN A 162 16.03 -0.78 23.05
CA GLN A 162 16.68 -0.84 24.37
C GLN A 162 17.71 0.30 24.59
N PHE A 163 18.14 1.00 23.53
CA PHE A 163 19.03 2.16 23.57
C PHE A 163 18.35 3.47 23.12
N GLU A 164 17.02 3.47 22.93
CA GLU A 164 16.23 4.62 22.45
C GLU A 164 15.18 5.03 23.51
N PRO A 165 15.58 5.47 24.73
CA PRO A 165 14.65 5.67 25.86
C PRO A 165 13.59 6.74 25.58
N LYS A 166 13.93 7.82 24.87
CA LYS A 166 12.97 8.85 24.39
C LYS A 166 11.90 8.30 23.44
N LEU A 167 12.04 7.07 22.95
CA LEU A 167 11.06 6.38 22.09
C LEU A 167 10.43 5.16 22.79
N ALA A 168 10.54 5.06 24.12
CA ALA A 168 9.87 4.05 24.90
C ALA A 168 8.34 4.14 24.75
N HIS A 169 7.70 2.98 24.60
CA HIS A 169 6.26 2.82 24.48
C HIS A 169 5.88 1.41 24.97
N PRO A 170 4.76 1.20 25.70
CA PRO A 170 4.44 -0.10 26.30
C PRO A 170 4.44 -1.28 25.31
N THR A 171 3.69 -1.15 24.21
CA THR A 171 3.45 -2.26 23.25
C THR A 171 4.06 -2.00 21.86
N LEU A 172 3.79 -0.84 21.27
CA LEU A 172 4.19 -0.46 19.91
C LEU A 172 5.69 -0.18 19.74
N LEU A 173 6.18 -0.45 18.53
CA LEU A 173 7.46 0.06 18.04
C LEU A 173 7.26 1.43 17.37
N ILE A 174 7.09 2.48 18.18
CA ILE A 174 6.83 3.83 17.68
C ILE A 174 7.99 4.37 16.82
N ARG A 175 7.62 5.15 15.79
CA ARG A 175 8.55 5.77 14.84
C ARG A 175 9.23 6.98 15.48
N GLY A 176 10.55 7.12 15.32
CA GLY A 176 11.30 8.30 15.80
C GLY A 176 10.92 9.63 15.14
N GLN A 177 10.15 9.59 14.04
CA GLN A 177 9.44 10.73 13.46
C GLN A 177 8.04 10.27 13.03
N GLN A 178 7.03 11.05 13.40
CA GLN A 178 5.62 10.84 13.06
C GLN A 178 5.06 12.16 12.51
N SER A 179 4.28 12.09 11.43
CA SER A 179 3.56 13.23 10.85
C SER A 179 2.18 13.41 11.48
N THR A 180 1.53 12.30 11.81
CA THR A 180 0.19 12.18 12.39
C THR A 180 0.17 12.43 13.91
N GLU A 181 -1.03 12.58 14.48
CA GLU A 181 -1.24 12.69 15.94
C GLU A 181 -0.93 11.38 16.65
N TYR A 182 -1.55 10.29 16.17
CA TYR A 182 -1.37 8.94 16.70
C TYR A 182 -0.53 8.06 15.75
N PRO A 183 0.11 6.99 16.27
CA PRO A 183 0.59 5.88 15.45
C PRO A 183 -0.49 5.37 14.50
N ASN A 184 -0.10 4.91 13.32
CA ASN A 184 -1.05 4.29 12.38
C ASN A 184 -1.25 2.80 12.70
N GLN A 185 -2.36 2.24 12.25
CA GLN A 185 -2.74 0.83 12.38
C GLN A 185 -1.63 -0.15 11.94
N SER A 186 -0.80 0.23 10.97
CA SER A 186 0.36 -0.55 10.49
C SER A 186 1.66 -0.31 11.30
N THR A 187 1.56 0.23 12.51
CA THR A 187 2.69 0.34 13.45
C THR A 187 2.76 -0.97 14.23
N PRO A 188 3.81 -1.79 14.05
CA PRO A 188 3.87 -3.11 14.66
C PRO A 188 4.10 -3.02 16.17
N THR A 189 3.70 -4.06 16.90
CA THR A 189 4.21 -4.28 18.27
C THR A 189 5.71 -4.57 18.25
N ARG A 190 6.39 -4.44 19.39
CA ARG A 190 7.81 -4.82 19.49
C ARG A 190 8.04 -6.30 19.16
N GLN A 191 7.10 -7.18 19.51
CA GLN A 191 7.18 -8.62 19.25
C GLN A 191 7.00 -8.94 17.76
N GLU A 192 5.97 -8.42 17.11
CA GLU A 192 5.78 -8.52 15.64
C GLU A 192 7.04 -8.04 14.90
N ALA A 193 7.62 -6.92 15.34
CA ALA A 193 8.79 -6.34 14.70
C ALA A 193 10.07 -7.18 14.82
N LEU A 194 10.13 -8.20 15.69
CA LEU A 194 11.26 -9.14 15.75
C LEU A 194 11.18 -10.24 14.67
N HIS A 195 9.98 -10.53 14.16
CA HIS A 195 9.70 -11.60 13.18
C HIS A 195 9.26 -10.99 11.84
N THR A 196 10.23 -10.72 10.94
CA THR A 196 9.99 -9.85 9.79
C THR A 196 10.10 -10.50 8.42
N GLY A 197 10.64 -11.72 8.33
CA GLY A 197 10.76 -12.45 7.07
C GLY A 197 9.50 -13.26 6.77
N SER A 198 9.10 -13.28 5.49
CA SER A 198 7.86 -13.90 5.03
C SER A 198 8.07 -14.73 3.76
N LYS A 199 7.08 -15.57 3.42
CA LYS A 199 7.05 -16.40 2.18
C LYS A 199 7.36 -15.53 0.95
N GLY A 200 6.78 -14.33 0.86
CA GLY A 200 7.05 -13.36 -0.19
C GLY A 200 8.51 -12.91 -0.33
N SER A 201 9.29 -12.81 0.75
CA SER A 201 10.72 -12.46 0.68
C SER A 201 11.55 -13.58 0.04
N VAL A 202 11.29 -14.83 0.44
CA VAL A 202 11.93 -16.04 -0.13
C VAL A 202 11.60 -16.16 -1.63
N GLU A 203 10.33 -15.95 -1.99
CA GLU A 203 9.91 -15.97 -3.40
C GLU A 203 10.57 -14.87 -4.24
N ASN A 204 10.70 -13.65 -3.71
CA ASN A 204 11.33 -12.54 -4.44
C ASN A 204 12.83 -12.80 -4.68
N ALA A 205 13.54 -13.33 -3.67
CA ALA A 205 14.92 -13.76 -3.82
C ALA A 205 15.05 -14.90 -4.85
N SER A 206 14.17 -15.90 -4.78
CA SER A 206 14.09 -17.01 -5.73
C SER A 206 13.85 -16.55 -7.17
N LYS A 207 12.91 -15.60 -7.39
CA LYS A 207 12.65 -15.01 -8.71
C LYS A 207 13.89 -14.32 -9.29
N MET A 208 14.70 -13.65 -8.47
CA MET A 208 16.00 -13.10 -8.90
C MET A 208 17.03 -14.19 -9.20
N LEU A 209 17.17 -15.19 -8.32
CA LEU A 209 18.11 -16.30 -8.51
C LEU A 209 17.82 -17.08 -9.79
N ARG A 210 16.54 -17.32 -10.11
CA ARG A 210 16.13 -17.91 -11.40
C ARG A 210 16.64 -17.08 -12.59
N LEU A 211 16.51 -15.75 -12.55
CA LEU A 211 17.03 -14.87 -13.61
C LEU A 211 18.56 -14.93 -13.72
N VAL A 212 19.29 -15.05 -12.61
CA VAL A 212 20.75 -15.25 -12.62
C VAL A 212 21.11 -16.59 -13.29
N LEU A 213 20.41 -17.68 -12.95
CA LEU A 213 20.62 -18.99 -13.57
C LEU A 213 20.30 -19.00 -15.07
N MET A 214 19.27 -18.29 -15.51
CA MET A 214 18.95 -18.14 -16.94
C MET A 214 20.03 -17.39 -17.73
N LEU A 215 20.85 -16.57 -17.06
CA LEU A 215 21.99 -15.89 -17.69
C LEU A 215 23.25 -16.77 -17.79
N TYR A 216 23.29 -17.96 -17.17
CA TYR A 216 24.43 -18.89 -17.20
C TYR A 216 24.98 -19.12 -18.62
N ARG A 217 24.10 -19.35 -19.59
CA ARG A 217 24.44 -19.59 -21.01
C ARG A 217 25.26 -18.48 -21.68
N HIS A 218 25.33 -17.29 -21.08
CA HIS A 218 26.09 -16.16 -21.60
C HIS A 218 27.37 -15.88 -20.82
N GLN A 219 27.54 -16.46 -19.61
CA GLN A 219 28.64 -16.21 -18.67
C GLN A 219 28.95 -17.47 -17.83
N PRO A 220 29.27 -18.63 -18.46
CA PRO A 220 29.35 -19.91 -17.75
C PRO A 220 30.50 -19.96 -16.72
N GLU A 221 31.59 -19.23 -16.96
CA GLU A 221 32.75 -19.17 -16.06
C GLU A 221 32.48 -18.42 -14.74
N HIS A 222 31.48 -17.53 -14.73
CA HIS A 222 31.20 -16.62 -13.61
C HIS A 222 29.91 -16.93 -12.85
N LEU A 223 29.09 -17.86 -13.35
CA LEU A 223 27.77 -18.18 -12.83
C LEU A 223 27.66 -19.67 -12.49
N PRO A 224 26.87 -20.05 -11.47
CA PRO A 224 26.78 -21.45 -11.07
C PRO A 224 25.94 -22.23 -12.10
N SER A 225 26.34 -23.47 -12.38
CA SER A 225 25.65 -24.32 -13.35
C SER A 225 24.21 -24.61 -12.90
N PRO A 226 23.18 -24.33 -13.72
CA PRO A 226 21.80 -24.67 -13.40
C PRO A 226 21.58 -26.18 -13.22
N LEU A 227 22.44 -27.03 -13.78
CA LEU A 227 22.34 -28.50 -13.71
C LEU A 227 22.63 -29.05 -12.30
N THR A 228 23.42 -28.33 -11.49
CA THR A 228 23.79 -28.76 -10.13
C THR A 228 22.89 -28.16 -9.05
N LEU A 229 21.90 -27.34 -9.43
CA LEU A 229 21.08 -26.56 -8.52
C LEU A 229 19.59 -26.89 -8.64
N ASN A 230 18.95 -27.17 -7.50
CA ASN A 230 17.52 -27.37 -7.38
C ASN A 230 16.90 -26.24 -6.55
N LEU A 231 16.60 -25.13 -7.24
CA LEU A 231 15.97 -23.94 -6.64
C LEU A 231 14.59 -24.24 -6.01
N PRO A 232 13.67 -25.00 -6.64
CA PRO A 232 12.40 -25.38 -6.01
C PRO A 232 12.56 -26.08 -4.65
N ALA A 233 13.49 -27.03 -4.54
CA ALA A 233 13.77 -27.73 -3.27
C ALA A 233 14.36 -26.78 -2.20
N ALA A 234 15.22 -25.84 -2.61
CA ALA A 234 15.76 -24.84 -1.70
C ALA A 234 14.67 -23.90 -1.16
N VAL A 235 13.77 -23.42 -2.05
CA VAL A 235 12.59 -22.60 -1.70
C VAL A 235 11.67 -23.36 -0.74
N SER A 236 11.27 -24.59 -1.08
CA SER A 236 10.41 -25.41 -0.21
C SER A 236 11.01 -25.59 1.19
N SER A 237 12.34 -25.76 1.29
CA SER A 237 13.03 -25.88 2.58
C SER A 237 13.07 -24.58 3.40
N ALA A 238 12.94 -23.42 2.74
CA ALA A 238 13.01 -22.09 3.35
C ALA A 238 11.62 -21.54 3.70
N VAL A 239 10.60 -21.77 2.87
CA VAL A 239 9.21 -21.36 3.14
C VAL A 239 8.69 -21.99 4.44
N LYS A 240 9.11 -23.21 4.78
CA LYS A 240 8.82 -23.88 6.07
C LYS A 240 9.38 -23.15 7.31
N LEU A 241 10.26 -22.16 7.14
CA LEU A 241 10.85 -21.33 8.21
C LEU A 241 10.41 -19.87 8.13
N ALA A 242 9.66 -19.48 7.10
CA ALA A 242 9.20 -18.11 6.94
C ALA A 242 7.92 -17.88 7.77
N ALA A 243 7.72 -16.66 8.27
CA ALA A 243 6.42 -16.31 8.81
C ALA A 243 5.37 -16.27 7.68
N THR A 244 4.10 -16.43 8.07
CA THR A 244 2.96 -16.14 7.19
C THR A 244 3.05 -14.69 6.68
N ASP A 245 2.66 -14.47 5.43
CA ASP A 245 2.73 -13.13 4.82
C ASP A 245 1.80 -12.16 5.56
N GLY A 246 2.37 -11.12 6.18
CA GLY A 246 1.60 -10.12 6.92
C GLY A 246 0.55 -9.43 6.04
N HIS A 247 -0.72 -9.51 6.47
CA HIS A 247 -1.85 -9.02 5.70
C HIS A 247 -1.95 -7.48 5.73
N THR A 248 -2.32 -6.87 4.59
CA THR A 248 -2.80 -5.48 4.58
C THR A 248 -4.08 -5.42 5.41
N PRO A 249 -4.13 -4.69 6.54
CA PRO A 249 -5.27 -4.75 7.45
C PRO A 249 -6.53 -4.17 6.79
N PHE A 250 -7.66 -4.86 6.96
CA PHE A 250 -8.96 -4.45 6.41
C PHE A 250 -9.57 -3.33 7.24
N ILE A 251 -10.03 -2.25 6.58
CA ILE A 251 -10.62 -1.10 7.28
C ILE A 251 -11.90 -1.58 7.99
N PRO A 252 -12.05 -1.42 9.31
CA PRO A 252 -13.29 -1.75 10.02
C PRO A 252 -14.46 -1.02 9.36
N VAL A 253 -15.58 -1.72 9.15
CA VAL A 253 -16.70 -1.21 8.34
C VAL A 253 -17.19 0.12 8.90
N ASP A 254 -17.40 0.21 10.21
CA ASP A 254 -17.84 1.44 10.88
C ASP A 254 -16.83 2.59 10.74
N THR A 255 -15.53 2.31 10.83
CA THR A 255 -14.47 3.31 10.62
C THR A 255 -14.49 3.83 9.19
N GLY A 256 -14.66 2.93 8.20
CA GLY A 256 -14.79 3.29 6.79
C GLY A 256 -16.03 4.14 6.51
N LEU A 257 -17.18 3.75 7.07
CA LEU A 257 -18.45 4.46 6.94
C LEU A 257 -18.45 5.82 7.65
N GLN A 258 -17.82 5.93 8.83
CA GLN A 258 -17.65 7.22 9.53
C GLN A 258 -16.81 8.19 8.71
N TYR A 259 -15.63 7.78 8.23
CA TYR A 259 -14.82 8.64 7.36
C TYR A 259 -15.53 8.99 6.06
N LEU A 260 -16.30 8.07 5.47
CA LEU A 260 -17.14 8.34 4.30
C LEU A 260 -18.20 9.40 4.60
N ASN A 261 -18.94 9.29 5.72
CA ASN A 261 -19.95 10.28 6.14
C ASN A 261 -19.34 11.67 6.32
N HIS A 262 -18.17 11.76 6.98
CA HIS A 262 -17.45 13.03 7.10
C HIS A 262 -16.97 13.57 5.75
N ALA A 263 -16.50 12.71 4.84
CA ALA A 263 -16.09 13.13 3.50
C ALA A 263 -17.27 13.65 2.65
N LEU A 264 -18.44 13.00 2.76
CA LEU A 264 -19.70 13.47 2.17
C LEU A 264 -20.07 14.86 2.71
N ARG A 265 -20.06 15.07 4.03
CA ARG A 265 -20.34 16.38 4.65
C ARG A 265 -19.43 17.48 4.10
N TRP A 266 -18.12 17.25 4.02
CA TRP A 266 -17.17 18.20 3.47
C TRP A 266 -17.47 18.60 2.02
N VAL A 267 -17.77 17.63 1.15
CA VAL A 267 -18.05 17.89 -0.27
C VAL A 267 -19.43 18.52 -0.50
N VAL A 268 -20.45 18.12 0.27
CA VAL A 268 -21.82 18.64 0.14
C VAL A 268 -21.95 20.06 0.67
N LEU A 269 -21.43 20.32 1.87
CA LEU A 269 -21.66 21.55 2.63
C LEU A 269 -20.59 22.62 2.37
N TYR A 270 -19.32 22.22 2.27
CA TYR A 270 -18.20 23.17 2.26
C TYR A 270 -17.48 23.26 0.91
N GLY A 271 -17.49 22.20 0.09
CA GLY A 271 -16.63 22.07 -1.09
C GLY A 271 -16.69 23.23 -2.08
N ASP A 272 -17.89 23.61 -2.53
CA ASP A 272 -18.06 24.73 -3.49
C ASP A 272 -17.63 26.08 -2.87
N ALA A 273 -18.09 26.36 -1.65
CA ALA A 273 -17.78 27.60 -0.92
C ALA A 273 -16.29 27.75 -0.61
N LEU A 274 -15.63 26.66 -0.21
CA LEU A 274 -14.21 26.63 0.10
C LEU A 274 -13.35 26.80 -1.16
N VAL A 275 -13.69 26.11 -2.26
CA VAL A 275 -12.98 26.27 -3.53
C VAL A 275 -13.08 27.72 -4.04
N ASP A 276 -14.27 28.33 -3.96
CA ASP A 276 -14.47 29.69 -4.45
C ASP A 276 -13.80 30.74 -3.57
N TYR A 277 -13.90 30.61 -2.24
CA TYR A 277 -13.17 31.48 -1.31
C TYR A 277 -11.65 31.35 -1.49
N TYR A 278 -11.15 30.12 -1.62
CA TYR A 278 -9.72 29.88 -1.85
C TYR A 278 -9.25 30.52 -3.16
N LEU A 279 -10.00 30.38 -4.26
CA LEU A 279 -9.68 31.02 -5.54
C LEU A 279 -9.76 32.56 -5.46
N ALA A 280 -10.73 33.12 -4.73
CA ALA A 280 -10.85 34.57 -4.54
C ALA A 280 -9.66 35.16 -3.77
N ILE A 281 -9.24 34.50 -2.68
CA ILE A 281 -8.04 34.88 -1.91
C ILE A 281 -6.79 34.80 -2.79
N MET A 282 -6.57 33.68 -3.49
CA MET A 282 -5.39 33.53 -4.35
C MET A 282 -5.39 34.52 -5.51
N SER A 283 -6.54 34.85 -6.09
CA SER A 283 -6.65 35.84 -7.17
C SER A 283 -6.23 37.25 -6.70
N GLN A 284 -6.61 37.64 -5.48
CA GLN A 284 -6.18 38.91 -4.90
C GLN A 284 -4.69 38.91 -4.57
N LEU A 285 -4.14 37.80 -4.06
CA LEU A 285 -2.70 37.68 -3.77
C LEU A 285 -1.87 37.72 -5.06
N CYS A 286 -2.26 37.01 -6.14
CA CYS A 286 -1.61 37.12 -7.44
C CYS A 286 -1.64 38.56 -7.97
N ALA A 287 -2.77 39.26 -7.88
CA ALA A 287 -2.86 40.67 -8.30
C ALA A 287 -1.95 41.63 -7.49
N LYS A 288 -1.54 41.27 -6.27
CA LYS A 288 -0.51 42.01 -5.49
C LYS A 288 0.92 41.65 -5.88
N VAL A 289 1.13 40.47 -6.44
CA VAL A 289 2.42 40.02 -7.01
C VAL A 289 2.65 40.66 -8.37
N ASP A 290 1.66 40.60 -9.26
CA ASP A 290 1.70 41.09 -10.63
C ASP A 290 1.41 42.60 -10.75
N ALA A 291 1.72 43.38 -9.71
CA ALA A 291 1.44 44.80 -9.66
C ALA A 291 2.10 45.55 -10.82
N SER A 292 1.30 46.26 -11.61
CA SER A 292 1.61 46.76 -12.97
C SER A 292 2.83 47.68 -13.13
N VAL A 293 3.45 48.12 -12.03
CA VAL A 293 4.62 49.01 -12.00
C VAL A 293 5.89 48.29 -11.48
N SER A 294 5.75 47.22 -10.70
CA SER A 294 6.89 46.42 -10.20
C SER A 294 6.41 45.10 -9.57
N PRO A 295 6.82 43.92 -10.08
CA PRO A 295 6.44 42.64 -9.49
C PRO A 295 6.94 42.47 -8.05
N ARG A 296 6.05 42.14 -7.11
CA ARG A 296 6.40 41.97 -5.69
C ARG A 296 6.65 40.49 -5.37
N PRO A 297 7.79 40.13 -4.75
CA PRO A 297 8.05 38.75 -4.36
C PRO A 297 6.95 38.20 -3.45
N TRP A 298 6.49 36.97 -3.72
CA TRP A 298 5.44 36.29 -2.95
C TRP A 298 5.63 36.38 -1.43
N LYS A 299 6.86 36.26 -0.94
CA LYS A 299 7.16 36.43 0.49
C LYS A 299 6.66 37.78 1.05
N LYS A 300 6.92 38.90 0.36
CA LYS A 300 6.43 40.22 0.79
C LYS A 300 4.90 40.32 0.75
N VAL A 301 4.25 39.73 -0.27
CA VAL A 301 2.78 39.72 -0.36
C VAL A 301 2.17 38.90 0.78
N MET A 302 2.77 37.75 1.11
CA MET A 302 2.37 36.93 2.26
C MET A 302 2.59 37.64 3.60
N ASP A 303 3.72 38.35 3.77
CA ASP A 303 4.08 39.04 5.01
C ASP A 303 3.23 40.31 5.27
N TYR A 304 2.84 41.06 4.21
CA TYR A 304 2.20 42.39 4.35
C TYR A 304 0.75 42.51 3.87
N ASP A 305 0.31 41.67 2.94
CA ASP A 305 -1.00 41.81 2.28
C ASP A 305 -1.99 40.70 2.67
N LEU A 306 -1.51 39.50 3.05
CA LEU A 306 -2.37 38.35 3.37
C LEU A 306 -3.47 38.66 4.40
N SER A 307 -3.10 39.24 5.54
CA SER A 307 -4.08 39.55 6.60
C SER A 307 -5.15 40.52 6.11
N LYS A 308 -4.78 41.53 5.30
CA LYS A 308 -5.73 42.48 4.69
C LYS A 308 -6.66 41.77 3.72
N VAL A 309 -6.13 40.92 2.84
CA VAL A 309 -6.90 40.14 1.86
C VAL A 309 -7.88 39.18 2.56
N LEU A 310 -7.47 38.49 3.62
CA LEU A 310 -8.36 37.62 4.41
C LEU A 310 -9.48 38.42 5.09
N CYS A 311 -9.16 39.55 5.74
CA CYS A 311 -10.16 40.39 6.41
C CYS A 311 -11.12 41.09 5.43
N GLN A 312 -10.67 41.46 4.23
CA GLN A 312 -11.47 42.16 3.23
C GLN A 312 -12.31 41.23 2.35
N THR A 313 -11.98 39.94 2.28
CA THR A 313 -12.73 38.97 1.48
C THR A 313 -13.84 38.34 2.34
N PRO A 314 -15.12 38.57 2.03
CA PRO A 314 -16.21 38.02 2.83
C PRO A 314 -16.17 36.49 2.87
N LEU A 315 -16.17 35.92 4.08
CA LEU A 315 -16.25 34.49 4.26
C LEU A 315 -17.66 33.99 3.85
N PRO A 316 -17.79 32.98 2.98
CA PRO A 316 -19.08 32.41 2.61
C PRO A 316 -19.87 31.91 3.81
N GLN A 317 -21.18 32.15 3.80
CA GLN A 317 -22.08 31.82 4.92
C GLN A 317 -21.96 30.35 5.37
N ALA A 318 -21.90 29.40 4.45
CA ALA A 318 -21.75 27.97 4.76
C ALA A 318 -20.44 27.62 5.50
N LEU A 319 -19.37 28.42 5.33
CA LEU A 319 -18.11 28.25 6.08
C LEU A 319 -18.16 28.96 7.43
N LYS A 320 -18.83 30.11 7.49
CA LYS A 320 -19.06 30.87 8.72
C LYS A 320 -19.95 30.10 9.72
N GLU A 321 -21.03 29.49 9.24
CA GLU A 321 -21.93 28.63 10.02
C GLU A 321 -21.24 27.35 10.51
N ALA A 322 -20.24 26.87 9.77
CA ALA A 322 -19.37 25.77 10.18
C ALA A 322 -18.26 26.17 11.18
N GLY A 323 -18.19 27.45 11.57
CA GLY A 323 -17.23 27.97 12.55
C GLY A 323 -15.83 28.30 12.00
N PHE A 324 -15.62 28.31 10.68
CA PHE A 324 -14.33 28.71 10.11
C PHE A 324 -14.11 30.24 10.23
N VAL A 325 -12.87 30.66 10.52
CA VAL A 325 -12.49 32.08 10.69
C VAL A 325 -11.21 32.48 9.92
N PHE A 326 -10.50 31.50 9.32
CA PHE A 326 -9.33 31.65 8.42
C PHE A 326 -8.46 32.92 8.59
N THR A 327 -7.70 32.99 9.69
CA THR A 327 -6.77 34.10 9.96
C THR A 327 -5.40 33.95 9.30
N GLN A 328 -5.10 32.78 8.74
CA GLN A 328 -3.80 32.43 8.14
C GLN A 328 -3.99 31.55 6.89
N LEU A 329 -2.99 31.53 5.99
CA LEU A 329 -2.97 30.65 4.82
C LEU A 329 -2.23 29.33 5.08
N GLY A 330 -0.93 29.37 5.39
CA GLY A 330 -0.08 28.17 5.51
C GLY A 330 -0.24 27.41 6.82
N THR A 331 0.38 26.23 6.94
CA THR A 331 0.45 25.49 8.22
C THR A 331 1.41 26.20 9.20
N PRO A 332 1.01 26.45 10.47
CA PRO A 332 1.89 27.01 11.51
C PRO A 332 3.13 26.16 11.80
N ARG A 333 4.13 26.75 12.47
CA ARG A 333 5.29 26.00 12.97
C ARG A 333 4.88 25.16 14.19
N GLY A 334 5.01 23.84 14.07
CA GLY A 334 4.70 22.89 15.14
C GLY A 334 3.71 21.83 14.67
N ARG A 335 3.27 20.99 15.60
CA ARG A 335 2.13 20.08 15.40
C ARG A 335 1.15 20.37 16.54
N ASP A 336 0.01 20.93 16.16
CA ASP A 336 -1.08 21.28 17.06
C ASP A 336 -2.36 20.78 16.39
N PHE A 337 -2.84 19.64 16.89
CA PHE A 337 -3.98 18.92 16.32
C PHE A 337 -5.32 19.46 16.84
N ASP A 338 -5.32 20.09 18.02
CA ASP A 338 -6.53 20.71 18.58
C ASP A 338 -6.81 22.05 17.90
N ARG A 339 -5.78 22.83 17.57
CA ARG A 339 -5.91 23.96 16.63
C ARG A 339 -6.25 23.50 15.22
N LEU A 340 -5.70 22.38 14.72
CA LEU A 340 -6.09 21.86 13.39
C LEU A 340 -7.60 21.58 13.32
N ARG A 341 -8.21 21.06 14.41
CA ARG A 341 -9.65 20.81 14.52
C ARG A 341 -10.47 22.08 14.68
N SER A 342 -10.08 22.93 15.62
CA SER A 342 -10.87 24.11 16.01
C SER A 342 -10.71 25.29 15.05
N GLN A 343 -9.50 25.53 14.55
CA GLN A 343 -9.14 26.65 13.69
C GLN A 343 -8.06 26.26 12.66
N PRO A 344 -8.38 25.40 11.68
CA PRO A 344 -7.47 25.12 10.56
C PRO A 344 -7.20 26.39 9.76
N THR A 345 -5.99 26.55 9.25
CA THR A 345 -5.67 27.63 8.31
C THR A 345 -6.30 27.36 6.93
N LEU A 346 -6.40 28.37 6.07
CA LEU A 346 -7.12 28.23 4.80
C LEU A 346 -6.51 27.14 3.89
N HIS A 347 -5.18 26.96 3.88
CA HIS A 347 -4.55 25.85 3.17
C HIS A 347 -4.73 24.51 3.87
N GLU A 348 -4.81 24.47 5.20
CA GLU A 348 -5.10 23.23 5.93
C GLU A 348 -6.52 22.75 5.65
N ALA A 349 -7.51 23.64 5.65
CA ALA A 349 -8.87 23.32 5.25
C ALA A 349 -8.94 22.82 3.81
N LEU A 350 -8.15 23.41 2.89
CA LEU A 350 -8.01 22.88 1.53
C LEU A 350 -7.43 21.46 1.51
N GLU A 351 -6.35 21.19 2.27
CA GLU A 351 -5.74 19.86 2.33
C GLU A 351 -6.66 18.81 2.99
N ILE A 352 -7.43 19.18 4.02
CA ILE A 352 -8.47 18.34 4.65
C ILE A 352 -9.57 18.04 3.62
N TYR A 353 -10.05 19.04 2.89
CA TYR A 353 -11.03 18.88 1.82
C TYR A 353 -10.51 17.97 0.68
N ILE A 354 -9.24 18.10 0.26
CA ILE A 354 -8.65 17.18 -0.72
C ILE A 354 -8.54 15.76 -0.16
N GLY A 355 -8.30 15.61 1.15
CA GLY A 355 -8.45 14.34 1.86
C GLY A 355 -9.86 13.76 1.70
N ALA A 356 -10.90 14.53 2.00
CA ALA A 356 -12.30 14.14 1.81
C ALA A 356 -12.64 13.74 0.36
N VAL A 357 -12.21 14.52 -0.63
CA VAL A 357 -12.38 14.17 -2.05
C VAL A 357 -11.66 12.87 -2.41
N THR A 358 -10.46 12.66 -1.86
CA THR A 358 -9.70 11.41 -2.04
C THR A 358 -10.47 10.23 -1.45
N VAL A 359 -11.03 10.36 -0.25
CA VAL A 359 -11.89 9.33 0.38
C VAL A 359 -13.06 8.96 -0.54
N LEU A 360 -13.81 9.93 -1.06
CA LEU A 360 -14.92 9.64 -1.99
C LEU A 360 -14.45 8.94 -3.26
N ILE A 361 -13.40 9.43 -3.91
CA ILE A 361 -12.89 8.83 -5.15
C ILE A 361 -12.39 7.39 -4.92
N THR A 362 -11.66 7.13 -3.83
CA THR A 362 -10.97 5.85 -3.64
C THR A 362 -11.75 4.82 -2.85
N LEU A 363 -12.80 5.21 -2.12
CA LEU A 363 -13.83 4.29 -1.62
C LEU A 363 -14.88 3.98 -2.69
N MET A 364 -15.24 4.90 -3.59
CA MET A 364 -16.31 4.66 -4.58
C MET A 364 -15.81 4.11 -5.93
N LYS A 365 -14.50 4.14 -6.19
CA LYS A 365 -13.87 3.43 -7.31
C LYS A 365 -12.56 2.79 -6.86
N PRO A 366 -12.43 1.44 -6.91
CA PRO A 366 -11.23 0.74 -6.46
C PRO A 366 -10.05 1.06 -7.38
N SER A 367 -9.21 2.01 -6.96
CA SER A 367 -8.01 2.48 -7.65
C SER A 367 -6.75 1.99 -6.97
N ARG A 368 -5.62 1.94 -7.67
CA ARG A 368 -4.30 1.90 -7.03
C ARG A 368 -3.84 3.32 -6.68
N ASP A 369 -2.95 3.46 -5.71
CA ASP A 369 -2.43 4.73 -5.20
C ASP A 369 -1.95 5.66 -6.33
N CYS A 370 -1.22 5.12 -7.30
CA CYS A 370 -0.72 5.86 -8.47
C CYS A 370 -1.77 6.10 -9.57
N GLU A 371 -2.89 5.38 -9.57
CA GLU A 371 -4.01 5.61 -10.51
C GLU A 371 -4.87 6.78 -10.01
N ALA A 372 -5.08 6.86 -8.69
CA ALA A 372 -5.77 7.98 -8.04
C ALA A 372 -4.95 9.28 -8.13
N ALA A 373 -3.64 9.23 -7.82
CA ALA A 373 -2.77 10.41 -7.86
C ALA A 373 -2.57 10.98 -9.28
N ASN A 374 -2.62 10.14 -10.31
CA ASN A 374 -2.47 10.56 -11.72
C ASN A 374 -3.80 10.63 -12.48
N LEU A 375 -4.94 10.80 -11.78
CA LEU A 375 -6.21 11.03 -12.47
C LEU A 375 -6.09 12.25 -13.40
N PRO A 376 -6.47 12.16 -14.69
CA PRO A 376 -6.45 13.30 -15.58
C PRO A 376 -7.57 14.29 -15.23
N ARG A 377 -7.38 15.58 -15.51
CA ARG A 377 -8.40 16.63 -15.31
C ARG A 377 -9.71 16.36 -16.07
N ILE A 378 -9.63 15.59 -17.15
CA ILE A 378 -10.76 15.16 -17.98
C ILE A 378 -11.29 13.76 -17.62
N CYS A 379 -10.94 13.23 -16.44
CA CYS A 379 -11.36 11.90 -15.97
C CYS A 379 -12.87 11.70 -15.83
N LEU A 380 -13.64 12.77 -15.63
CA LEU A 380 -15.09 12.69 -15.45
C LEU A 380 -15.82 12.71 -16.81
N LEU A 381 -16.41 11.57 -17.13
CA LEU A 381 -17.30 11.35 -18.26
C LEU A 381 -18.77 11.40 -17.79
N ARG A 382 -19.69 11.75 -18.70
CA ARG A 382 -21.14 11.79 -18.45
C ARG A 382 -21.88 11.16 -19.63
N THR A 383 -22.84 10.27 -19.35
CA THR A 383 -23.68 9.66 -20.40
C THR A 383 -24.86 10.57 -20.77
N ARG A 384 -25.56 10.27 -21.87
CA ARG A 384 -26.78 11.01 -22.27
C ARG A 384 -27.89 10.95 -21.20
N GLY A 385 -28.01 9.82 -20.49
CA GLY A 385 -28.92 9.64 -19.35
C GLY A 385 -28.47 10.34 -18.05
N GLY A 386 -27.40 11.14 -18.08
CA GLY A 386 -26.96 11.93 -16.93
C GLY A 386 -26.04 11.21 -15.93
N HIS A 387 -25.83 9.89 -16.08
CA HIS A 387 -24.95 9.10 -15.22
C HIS A 387 -23.47 9.50 -15.37
N TYR A 388 -22.70 9.36 -14.29
CA TYR A 388 -21.29 9.75 -14.23
C TYR A 388 -20.34 8.56 -14.19
N TRP A 389 -19.23 8.69 -14.91
CA TRP A 389 -18.22 7.67 -15.07
C TRP A 389 -16.81 8.28 -14.87
N LEU A 390 -15.96 7.60 -14.12
CA LEU A 390 -14.57 7.97 -13.87
C LEU A 390 -13.64 7.15 -14.75
N ASP A 391 -12.84 7.81 -15.57
CA ASP A 391 -11.78 7.17 -16.36
C ASP A 391 -10.37 7.55 -15.90
N SER A 392 -9.47 6.57 -15.96
CA SER A 392 -8.14 6.58 -15.36
C SER A 392 -7.18 5.66 -16.13
N ASP A 393 -5.87 5.93 -16.03
CA ASP A 393 -4.85 5.03 -16.55
C ASP A 393 -4.67 3.79 -15.66
N LEU A 394 -4.49 2.62 -16.26
CA LEU A 394 -4.23 1.35 -15.57
C LEU A 394 -2.73 1.18 -15.31
N ALA A 395 -2.31 1.23 -14.05
CA ALA A 395 -0.89 1.27 -13.69
C ALA A 395 -0.09 -0.02 -14.01
N LYS A 396 -0.77 -1.16 -14.15
CA LYS A 396 -0.16 -2.47 -14.50
C LYS A 396 -0.37 -2.89 -15.96
N ARG A 397 -1.10 -2.13 -16.78
CA ARG A 397 -1.29 -2.43 -18.21
C ARG A 397 -0.56 -1.40 -19.06
N THR A 398 0.71 -1.69 -19.35
CA THR A 398 1.58 -0.85 -20.17
C THR A 398 1.98 -1.61 -21.43
N ARG A 399 1.73 -1.05 -22.61
CA ARG A 399 2.29 -1.54 -23.89
C ARG A 399 3.32 -0.51 -24.36
N GLY A 400 4.61 -0.90 -24.37
CA GLY A 400 5.72 0.03 -24.57
C GLY A 400 5.77 1.07 -23.45
N GLU A 401 5.60 2.34 -23.80
CA GLU A 401 5.58 3.47 -22.86
C GLU A 401 4.15 3.93 -22.48
N ARG A 402 3.12 3.46 -23.19
CA ARG A 402 1.73 3.92 -23.00
C ARG A 402 0.96 3.00 -22.05
N ARG A 403 0.26 3.60 -21.09
CA ARG A 403 -0.70 2.92 -20.22
C ARG A 403 -2.05 2.77 -20.93
N ALA A 404 -2.73 1.67 -20.70
CA ALA A 404 -4.12 1.49 -21.12
C ALA A 404 -5.08 2.29 -20.22
N ARG A 405 -6.17 2.83 -20.77
CA ARG A 405 -7.24 3.50 -20.01
C ARG A 405 -8.30 2.51 -19.51
N THR A 406 -9.10 2.90 -18.52
CA THR A 406 -10.07 2.01 -17.84
C THR A 406 -11.39 1.76 -18.59
N GLY A 407 -11.93 2.76 -19.29
CA GLY A 407 -13.26 2.69 -19.90
C GLY A 407 -13.97 4.05 -20.03
N GLY A 408 -14.35 4.76 -18.96
CA GLY A 408 -14.08 4.54 -17.54
C GLY A 408 -14.99 3.55 -16.82
N LYS A 409 -15.33 3.87 -15.56
CA LYS A 409 -16.16 3.07 -14.64
C LYS A 409 -17.24 3.91 -13.97
N PRO A 410 -18.44 3.38 -13.66
CA PRO A 410 -19.50 4.16 -13.03
C PRO A 410 -19.07 4.69 -11.66
N ILE A 411 -19.53 5.89 -11.30
CA ILE A 411 -19.35 6.48 -9.97
C ILE A 411 -20.63 7.20 -9.49
N PRO A 412 -20.86 7.30 -8.17
CA PRO A 412 -21.98 8.08 -7.62
C PRO A 412 -21.91 9.56 -8.00
N VAL A 413 -23.07 10.20 -8.11
CA VAL A 413 -23.21 11.65 -8.41
C VAL A 413 -22.41 12.52 -7.44
N ILE A 414 -22.35 12.15 -6.15
CA ILE A 414 -21.57 12.90 -5.15
C ILE A 414 -20.06 12.83 -5.39
N THR A 415 -19.54 11.70 -5.90
CA THR A 415 -18.14 11.57 -6.31
C THR A 415 -17.88 12.41 -7.56
N ALA A 416 -18.84 12.48 -8.48
CA ALA A 416 -18.77 13.38 -9.64
C ALA A 416 -18.73 14.86 -9.24
N ARG A 417 -19.55 15.28 -8.26
CA ARG A 417 -19.53 16.65 -7.69
C ARG A 417 -18.17 16.98 -7.08
N ALA A 418 -17.60 16.06 -6.29
CA ALA A 418 -16.25 16.22 -5.72
C ALA A 418 -15.18 16.45 -6.82
N ILE A 419 -15.24 15.66 -7.90
CA ILE A 419 -14.34 15.84 -9.06
C ILE A 419 -14.59 17.16 -9.78
N GLN A 420 -15.84 17.61 -9.92
CA GLN A 420 -16.18 18.91 -10.53
C GLN A 420 -15.64 20.08 -9.71
N GLN A 421 -15.78 20.06 -8.38
CA GLN A 421 -15.21 21.06 -7.47
C GLN A 421 -13.68 21.12 -7.59
N VAL A 422 -12.97 19.97 -7.59
CA VAL A 422 -11.51 19.95 -7.81
C VAL A 422 -11.13 20.39 -9.23
N ARG A 423 -11.93 20.10 -10.26
CA ARG A 423 -11.73 20.65 -11.62
C ARG A 423 -11.89 22.18 -11.68
N LYS A 424 -12.78 22.76 -10.87
CA LYS A 424 -12.95 24.22 -10.73
C LYS A 424 -11.70 24.84 -10.09
N LEU A 425 -11.27 24.29 -8.96
CA LEU A 425 -10.03 24.67 -8.27
C LEU A 425 -8.81 24.60 -9.20
N ASN A 426 -8.60 23.47 -9.87
CA ASN A 426 -7.52 23.26 -10.83
C ASN A 426 -7.50 24.35 -11.90
N ARG A 427 -8.64 24.55 -12.60
CA ARG A 427 -8.74 25.55 -13.68
C ARG A 427 -8.43 26.97 -13.19
N GLY A 428 -8.91 27.32 -12.00
CA GLY A 428 -8.61 28.60 -11.37
C GLY A 428 -7.11 28.75 -11.08
N LEU A 429 -6.51 27.79 -10.38
CA LEU A 429 -5.10 27.84 -9.99
C LEU A 429 -4.14 27.77 -11.19
N THR A 430 -4.38 26.91 -12.18
CA THR A 430 -3.61 26.86 -13.45
C THR A 430 -3.61 28.22 -14.15
N LYS A 431 -4.76 28.92 -14.17
CA LYS A 431 -4.86 30.27 -14.74
C LYS A 431 -4.13 31.32 -13.88
N LEU A 432 -4.30 31.26 -12.55
CA LEU A 432 -3.72 32.22 -11.61
C LEU A 432 -2.20 32.13 -11.47
N PHE A 433 -1.60 30.98 -11.79
CA PHE A 433 -0.16 30.76 -11.71
C PHE A 433 0.55 30.75 -13.08
N GLY A 434 -0.19 30.93 -14.18
CA GLY A 434 0.39 30.86 -15.54
C GLY A 434 1.01 29.49 -15.84
N GLU A 435 0.33 28.40 -15.50
CA GLU A 435 0.91 27.04 -15.60
C GLU A 435 0.89 26.51 -17.04
N ASP A 436 2.07 26.54 -17.65
CA ASP A 436 2.33 26.07 -19.01
C ASP A 436 2.70 24.58 -19.10
N ASP A 437 3.07 23.93 -17.98
CA ASP A 437 3.39 22.50 -17.99
C ASP A 437 2.14 21.65 -18.29
N ASN A 438 2.16 21.02 -19.48
CA ASN A 438 1.08 20.17 -19.98
C ASN A 438 0.77 18.95 -19.08
N HIS A 439 1.78 18.41 -18.39
CA HIS A 439 1.62 17.29 -17.48
C HIS A 439 0.96 17.74 -16.16
N LEU A 440 1.44 18.83 -15.56
CA LEU A 440 0.90 19.37 -14.31
C LEU A 440 -0.54 19.89 -14.48
N ARG A 441 -0.81 20.73 -15.48
CA ARG A 441 -2.17 21.22 -15.79
C ARG A 441 -3.12 20.12 -16.29
N GLY A 442 -2.55 18.99 -16.72
CA GLY A 442 -3.27 17.80 -17.18
C GLY A 442 -3.77 16.89 -16.04
N LYS A 443 -3.15 16.92 -14.86
CA LYS A 443 -3.61 16.19 -13.66
C LYS A 443 -4.90 16.81 -13.10
N LEU A 444 -5.73 16.02 -12.43
CA LEU A 444 -6.90 16.49 -11.69
C LEU A 444 -6.46 17.34 -10.48
N PHE A 445 -5.58 16.78 -9.66
CA PHE A 445 -5.00 17.45 -8.50
C PHE A 445 -3.86 18.37 -8.93
N TYR A 446 -4.21 19.64 -9.18
CA TYR A 446 -3.26 20.74 -9.28
C TYR A 446 -3.54 21.67 -8.09
N LEU A 447 -2.60 21.73 -7.15
CA LEU A 447 -2.74 22.44 -5.87
C LEU A 447 -1.56 23.41 -5.68
N PRO A 448 -1.70 24.48 -4.88
CA PRO A 448 -0.61 25.39 -4.59
C PRO A 448 0.51 24.70 -3.81
N ASN A 449 1.74 25.20 -3.94
CA ASN A 449 2.89 24.75 -3.16
C ASN A 449 3.15 25.68 -1.96
N PRO A 450 2.91 25.26 -0.69
CA PRO A 450 3.18 26.12 0.48
C PRO A 450 4.65 26.45 0.69
N ALA A 451 5.57 25.67 0.12
CA ALA A 451 7.01 25.95 0.17
C ALA A 451 7.45 26.97 -0.90
N LYS A 452 6.61 27.21 -1.93
CA LYS A 452 6.85 28.17 -3.01
C LYS A 452 5.49 28.68 -3.53
N TRP A 453 4.92 29.65 -2.82
CA TRP A 453 3.64 30.26 -3.22
C TRP A 453 3.74 30.83 -4.64
N GLY A 454 2.61 30.77 -5.36
CA GLY A 454 2.54 31.12 -6.79
C GLY A 454 2.91 30.01 -7.76
N THR A 455 3.28 28.81 -7.29
CA THR A 455 3.50 27.65 -8.17
C THR A 455 2.63 26.46 -7.78
N GLY A 456 2.38 25.58 -8.75
CA GLY A 456 1.84 24.25 -8.49
C GLY A 456 2.76 23.41 -7.60
N LYS A 457 2.15 22.49 -6.85
CA LYS A 457 2.81 21.36 -6.19
C LYS A 457 2.62 20.12 -7.07
N GLU A 458 3.69 19.37 -7.32
CA GLU A 458 3.53 18.05 -7.92
C GLU A 458 2.82 17.12 -6.93
N ILE A 459 1.63 16.66 -7.30
CA ILE A 459 0.85 15.70 -6.50
C ILE A 459 1.18 14.28 -6.95
N ASP A 460 1.53 13.46 -5.95
CA ASP A 460 1.85 12.05 -6.05
C ASP A 460 1.05 11.21 -5.03
N ALA A 461 1.28 9.91 -5.00
CA ALA A 461 0.63 9.00 -4.06
C ALA A 461 0.98 9.32 -2.59
N SER A 462 2.20 9.81 -2.30
CA SER A 462 2.59 10.21 -0.95
C SER A 462 1.83 11.45 -0.50
N SER A 463 1.67 12.44 -1.39
CA SER A 463 0.91 13.66 -1.16
C SER A 463 -0.55 13.38 -0.82
N LEU A 464 -1.24 12.52 -1.60
CA LEU A 464 -2.63 12.16 -1.30
C LEU A 464 -2.75 11.40 0.03
N ASN A 465 -1.83 10.48 0.35
CA ASN A 465 -1.86 9.81 1.66
C ASN A 465 -1.59 10.79 2.82
N SER A 466 -0.78 11.85 2.61
CA SER A 466 -0.60 12.92 3.60
C SER A 466 -1.84 13.81 3.79
N TYR A 467 -2.69 13.93 2.77
CA TYR A 467 -3.98 14.63 2.85
C TYR A 467 -5.05 13.75 3.51
N LEU A 468 -5.02 12.44 3.26
CA LEU A 468 -5.78 11.46 4.05
C LEU A 468 -5.36 11.50 5.52
N ASP A 469 -4.06 11.61 5.83
CA ASP A 469 -3.57 11.75 7.21
C ASP A 469 -4.16 13.00 7.89
N LYS A 470 -4.04 14.17 7.25
CA LYS A 470 -4.56 15.43 7.81
C LYS A 470 -6.09 15.42 7.94
N PHE A 471 -6.81 14.77 7.02
CA PHE A 471 -8.26 14.54 7.16
C PHE A 471 -8.58 13.62 8.34
N CYS A 472 -7.87 12.49 8.51
CA CYS A 472 -8.08 11.59 9.65
C CYS A 472 -7.80 12.27 11.00
N ASP A 473 -6.75 13.09 11.07
CA ASP A 473 -6.43 13.88 12.27
C ASP A 473 -7.49 14.96 12.56
N TYR A 474 -7.99 15.65 11.54
CA TYR A 474 -9.09 16.61 11.67
C TYR A 474 -10.40 15.97 12.15
N ILE A 475 -10.76 14.79 11.61
CA ILE A 475 -11.96 14.06 12.06
C ILE A 475 -11.78 13.47 13.46
N GLY A 476 -10.55 13.07 13.83
CA GLY A 476 -10.21 12.75 15.21
C GLY A 476 -10.82 11.45 15.76
N LEU A 477 -11.17 10.47 14.90
CA LEU A 477 -11.73 9.18 15.36
C LEU A 477 -10.85 8.54 16.45
N PRO A 478 -11.44 7.83 17.42
CA PRO A 478 -10.69 7.29 18.56
C PRO A 478 -9.61 6.29 18.11
N PRO A 479 -8.50 6.20 18.87
CA PRO A 479 -7.51 5.15 18.66
C PRO A 479 -8.02 3.78 19.13
N ASP A 480 -7.36 2.71 18.69
CA ASP A 480 -7.54 1.35 19.17
C ASP A 480 -6.96 1.13 20.58
N GLU A 481 -7.14 -0.09 21.11
CA GLU A 481 -6.62 -0.54 22.41
C GLU A 481 -5.09 -0.43 22.58
N HIS A 482 -4.35 -0.25 21.47
CA HIS A 482 -2.90 -0.08 21.46
C HIS A 482 -2.47 1.39 21.27
N GLY A 483 -3.41 2.32 21.16
CA GLY A 483 -3.15 3.74 20.91
C GLY A 483 -2.92 4.09 19.43
N ARG A 484 -3.31 3.23 18.48
CA ARG A 484 -3.17 3.50 17.03
C ARG A 484 -4.48 4.09 16.48
N ARG A 485 -4.43 5.14 15.67
CA ARG A 485 -5.60 5.57 14.87
C ARG A 485 -5.56 4.89 13.49
N TRP A 486 -6.73 4.58 12.95
CA TRP A 486 -6.84 4.12 11.56
C TRP A 486 -6.67 5.28 10.58
N TYR A 487 -5.50 5.40 9.95
CA TYR A 487 -5.26 6.36 8.88
C TYR A 487 -5.52 5.71 7.52
N LEU A 488 -6.48 6.25 6.76
CA LEU A 488 -6.87 5.69 5.47
C LEU A 488 -5.70 5.66 4.49
N ARG A 489 -5.61 4.57 3.71
CA ARG A 489 -4.64 4.38 2.63
C ARG A 489 -5.36 3.95 1.37
N ILE A 490 -4.96 4.49 0.22
CA ILE A 490 -5.66 4.24 -1.06
C ILE A 490 -5.69 2.74 -1.43
N HIS A 491 -4.61 1.99 -1.15
CA HIS A 491 -4.60 0.53 -1.34
C HIS A 491 -5.53 -0.22 -0.37
N GLN A 492 -5.78 0.32 0.83
CA GLN A 492 -6.77 -0.26 1.77
C GLN A 492 -8.20 0.06 1.32
N THR A 493 -8.50 1.27 0.84
CA THR A 493 -9.84 1.60 0.34
C THR A 493 -10.22 0.76 -0.88
N ARG A 494 -9.24 0.42 -1.74
CA ARG A 494 -9.41 -0.55 -2.84
C ARG A 494 -9.86 -1.93 -2.34
N LYS A 495 -9.20 -2.46 -1.31
CA LYS A 495 -9.54 -3.76 -0.68
C LYS A 495 -10.93 -3.68 -0.05
N TRP A 496 -11.21 -2.59 0.67
CA TRP A 496 -12.48 -2.37 1.35
C TRP A 496 -13.68 -2.33 0.41
N PHE A 497 -13.60 -1.55 -0.68
CA PHE A 497 -14.67 -1.52 -1.69
C PHE A 497 -14.92 -2.89 -2.31
N LEU A 498 -13.86 -3.63 -2.67
CA LEU A 498 -13.97 -4.94 -3.31
C LEU A 498 -14.67 -5.95 -2.41
N LEU A 499 -14.33 -5.96 -1.12
CA LEU A 499 -14.98 -6.83 -0.14
C LEU A 499 -16.42 -6.39 0.10
N LEU A 500 -16.71 -5.10 0.32
CA LEU A 500 -18.10 -4.66 0.52
C LEU A 500 -19.00 -4.89 -0.70
N LEU A 501 -18.46 -4.75 -1.92
CA LEU A 501 -19.19 -5.12 -3.12
C LEU A 501 -19.52 -6.63 -3.08
N PHE A 502 -18.54 -7.50 -2.81
CA PHE A 502 -18.78 -8.94 -2.62
C PHE A 502 -19.78 -9.25 -1.48
N TRP A 503 -19.77 -8.49 -0.37
CA TRP A 503 -20.78 -8.64 0.69
C TRP A 503 -22.20 -8.26 0.23
N SER A 504 -22.35 -7.39 -0.77
CA SER A 504 -23.66 -6.93 -1.26
C SER A 504 -24.33 -7.83 -2.31
N GLY A 505 -23.60 -8.75 -2.94
CA GLY A 505 -24.12 -9.59 -4.03
C GLY A 505 -23.26 -10.81 -4.35
N ARG A 506 -22.56 -11.33 -3.35
CA ARG A 506 -21.80 -12.59 -3.34
C ARG A 506 -21.03 -12.86 -4.64
N TYR A 507 -21.32 -13.99 -5.28
CA TYR A 507 -20.62 -14.47 -6.46
C TYR A 507 -21.04 -13.71 -7.73
N ASP A 508 -22.29 -13.25 -7.82
CA ASP A 508 -22.85 -12.55 -8.98
C ASP A 508 -22.10 -11.25 -9.31
N VAL A 509 -21.65 -10.54 -8.28
CA VAL A 509 -20.89 -9.30 -8.43
C VAL A 509 -19.40 -9.52 -8.71
N LEU A 510 -18.89 -10.75 -8.75
CA LEU A 510 -17.45 -11.00 -8.94
C LEU A 510 -16.95 -10.48 -10.31
N ASP A 511 -17.73 -10.63 -11.39
CA ASP A 511 -17.31 -10.08 -12.69
C ASP A 511 -17.32 -8.55 -12.68
N ALA A 512 -18.35 -7.95 -12.07
CA ALA A 512 -18.44 -6.51 -11.88
C ALA A 512 -17.28 -5.99 -11.02
N ALA A 513 -16.90 -6.70 -9.96
CA ALA A 513 -15.77 -6.40 -9.08
C ALA A 513 -14.42 -6.49 -9.80
N ARG A 514 -14.20 -7.55 -10.60
CA ARG A 514 -13.04 -7.71 -11.48
C ARG A 514 -12.96 -6.57 -12.50
N TRP A 515 -14.07 -6.26 -13.16
CA TRP A 515 -14.18 -5.24 -14.20
C TRP A 515 -13.98 -3.81 -13.65
N ILE A 516 -14.60 -3.46 -12.51
CA ILE A 516 -14.48 -2.13 -11.90
C ILE A 516 -13.09 -1.87 -11.31
N ALA A 517 -12.45 -2.93 -10.79
CA ALA A 517 -11.07 -2.88 -10.32
C ALA A 517 -10.03 -2.85 -11.45
N GLY A 518 -10.40 -3.16 -12.70
CA GLY A 518 -9.46 -3.32 -13.80
C GLY A 518 -8.47 -4.47 -13.57
N HIS A 519 -8.93 -5.55 -12.94
CA HIS A 519 -8.17 -6.80 -12.83
C HIS A 519 -8.21 -7.57 -14.15
N THR A 520 -7.17 -8.37 -14.43
CA THR A 520 -7.03 -9.18 -15.67
C THR A 520 -7.22 -10.68 -15.40
N ASP A 521 -7.40 -11.00 -14.13
CA ASP A 521 -7.14 -12.25 -13.44
C ASP A 521 -8.06 -12.22 -12.22
N VAL A 522 -8.80 -13.31 -12.03
CA VAL A 522 -9.92 -13.48 -11.11
C VAL A 522 -9.48 -14.22 -9.87
N GLU A 523 -8.58 -15.16 -10.07
CA GLU A 523 -7.88 -15.97 -9.10
C GLU A 523 -7.20 -15.06 -8.06
N HIS A 524 -6.59 -13.97 -8.51
CA HIS A 524 -6.09 -12.91 -7.63
C HIS A 524 -7.19 -12.18 -6.82
N LEU A 525 -8.39 -11.96 -7.38
CA LEU A 525 -9.50 -11.32 -6.66
C LEU A 525 -10.12 -12.27 -5.63
N TYR A 526 -10.35 -13.53 -6.01
CA TYR A 526 -10.91 -14.55 -5.13
C TYR A 526 -9.98 -14.86 -3.97
N ALA A 527 -8.67 -14.97 -4.22
CA ALA A 527 -7.68 -15.10 -3.16
C ALA A 527 -7.61 -13.87 -2.22
N TYR A 528 -8.05 -12.67 -2.63
CA TYR A 528 -8.24 -11.55 -1.69
C TYR A 528 -9.50 -11.67 -0.84
N ILE A 529 -10.54 -12.34 -1.36
CA ILE A 529 -11.78 -12.59 -0.65
C ILE A 529 -11.52 -13.71 0.37
N GLU A 530 -11.19 -14.92 -0.08
CA GLU A 530 -10.95 -16.12 0.74
C GLU A 530 -10.01 -15.87 1.94
N ARG A 531 -8.93 -15.11 1.76
CA ARG A 531 -7.97 -14.79 2.84
C ARG A 531 -8.54 -13.95 3.98
N GLU A 532 -9.69 -13.31 3.80
CA GLU A 532 -10.39 -12.55 4.84
C GLU A 532 -11.53 -13.36 5.49
N PHE A 533 -11.75 -14.61 5.05
CA PHE A 533 -12.68 -15.58 5.65
C PHE A 533 -11.95 -16.84 6.19
N PRO A 534 -10.90 -16.71 7.01
CA PRO A 534 -10.27 -17.89 7.62
C PRO A 534 -11.24 -18.58 8.59
N GLY A 535 -11.52 -19.88 8.35
CA GLY A 535 -12.28 -20.74 9.27
C GLY A 535 -13.75 -20.97 8.89
N GLY A 536 -14.01 -21.80 7.89
CA GLY A 536 -15.32 -22.46 7.65
C GLY A 536 -16.41 -21.63 6.96
N LYS A 537 -16.52 -20.33 7.23
CA LYS A 537 -17.62 -19.48 6.72
C LYS A 537 -17.72 -19.38 5.19
N ILE A 538 -16.67 -19.72 4.45
CA ILE A 538 -16.67 -19.67 3.00
C ILE A 538 -17.32 -20.92 2.35
N GLY A 539 -17.41 -22.06 3.04
CA GLY A 539 -18.23 -23.19 2.59
C GLY A 539 -19.72 -22.84 2.59
N GLN A 540 -20.19 -22.15 3.64
CA GLN A 540 -21.56 -21.63 3.72
C GLN A 540 -21.90 -20.66 2.57
N LEU A 541 -20.99 -19.73 2.24
CA LEU A 541 -21.19 -18.80 1.12
C LEU A 541 -21.21 -19.49 -0.26
N GLU A 542 -20.47 -20.58 -0.39
CA GLU A 542 -20.47 -21.40 -1.60
C GLU A 542 -21.73 -22.26 -1.70
N ALA A 543 -22.23 -22.77 -0.58
CA ALA A 543 -23.52 -23.44 -0.47
C ALA A 543 -24.69 -22.52 -0.84
N GLU A 544 -24.76 -21.31 -0.25
CA GLU A 544 -25.75 -20.27 -0.61
C GLU A 544 -25.82 -20.07 -2.13
N CYS A 545 -24.66 -19.86 -2.78
CA CYS A 545 -24.58 -19.66 -4.23
C CYS A 545 -24.95 -20.90 -5.05
N ALA A 546 -24.61 -22.10 -4.57
CA ALA A 546 -25.00 -23.34 -5.22
C ALA A 546 -26.51 -23.61 -5.08
N ILE A 547 -27.11 -23.29 -3.94
CA ILE A 547 -28.55 -23.39 -3.66
C ILE A 547 -29.34 -22.53 -4.64
N ASP A 548 -29.00 -21.25 -4.77
CA ASP A 548 -29.68 -20.33 -5.69
C ASP A 548 -29.63 -20.85 -7.15
N ARG A 549 -28.45 -21.32 -7.58
CA ARG A 549 -28.24 -21.90 -8.91
C ARG A 549 -29.00 -23.20 -9.14
N LEU A 550 -29.10 -24.07 -8.13
CA LEU A 550 -29.87 -25.32 -8.22
C LEU A 550 -31.38 -25.06 -8.31
N ALA A 551 -31.90 -24.05 -7.59
CA ALA A 551 -33.29 -23.65 -7.67
C ALA A 551 -33.67 -23.04 -9.03
N GLU A 552 -32.79 -22.20 -9.60
CA GLU A 552 -32.94 -21.68 -10.96
C GLU A 552 -32.88 -22.81 -12.01
N TYR A 553 -31.98 -23.79 -11.81
CA TYR A 553 -31.82 -24.94 -12.70
C TYR A 553 -33.03 -25.89 -12.71
N ASP A 554 -33.58 -26.24 -11.54
CA ASP A 554 -34.80 -27.06 -11.37
C ASP A 554 -35.99 -26.45 -12.13
N THR A 555 -36.07 -25.11 -12.14
CA THR A 555 -37.19 -24.36 -12.72
C THR A 555 -37.04 -24.14 -14.23
N THR A 556 -35.84 -23.80 -14.70
CA THR A 556 -35.64 -23.31 -16.08
C THR A 556 -35.14 -24.36 -17.05
N GLN A 557 -34.34 -25.34 -16.57
CA GLN A 557 -33.54 -26.27 -17.40
C GLN A 557 -32.70 -25.60 -18.51
N ILE A 558 -32.41 -24.30 -18.38
CA ILE A 558 -31.62 -23.50 -19.32
C ILE A 558 -30.41 -22.95 -18.58
N THR A 559 -29.23 -23.18 -19.13
CA THR A 559 -27.95 -22.71 -18.59
C THR A 559 -27.13 -21.99 -19.66
N LEU A 560 -26.27 -21.08 -19.21
CA LEU A 560 -25.43 -20.25 -20.07
C LEU A 560 -23.97 -20.74 -20.03
N ASP A 561 -23.44 -21.11 -21.19
CA ASP A 561 -22.01 -21.19 -21.51
C ASP A 561 -21.14 -22.11 -20.63
N GLY A 562 -21.36 -23.43 -20.66
CA GLY A 562 -20.32 -24.42 -20.30
C GLY A 562 -20.03 -24.59 -18.82
N GLU A 563 -20.86 -24.02 -17.95
CA GLU A 563 -20.92 -24.35 -16.51
C GLU A 563 -21.70 -25.67 -16.25
N ASP A 564 -22.27 -26.23 -17.32
CA ASP A 564 -23.33 -27.24 -17.39
C ASP A 564 -23.01 -28.54 -16.65
N GLU A 565 -21.86 -29.16 -16.90
CA GLU A 565 -21.54 -30.50 -16.38
C GLU A 565 -21.48 -30.53 -14.84
N SER A 566 -20.85 -29.52 -14.24
CA SER A 566 -20.61 -29.50 -12.79
C SER A 566 -21.85 -29.17 -11.95
N LEU A 567 -22.73 -28.29 -12.46
CA LEU A 567 -24.00 -27.99 -11.81
C LEU A 567 -25.01 -29.12 -11.99
N ALA A 568 -25.07 -29.71 -13.20
CA ALA A 568 -25.91 -30.88 -13.46
C ALA A 568 -25.48 -32.11 -12.64
N GLU A 569 -24.16 -32.34 -12.43
CA GLU A 569 -23.67 -33.41 -11.56
C GLU A 569 -24.12 -33.21 -10.10
N LEU A 570 -23.97 -32.00 -9.55
CA LEU A 570 -24.43 -31.67 -8.20
C LEU A 570 -25.95 -31.85 -8.07
N TYR A 571 -26.71 -31.31 -9.02
CA TYR A 571 -28.18 -31.47 -9.07
C TYR A 571 -28.60 -32.94 -9.09
N GLN A 572 -28.00 -33.76 -9.96
CA GLN A 572 -28.25 -35.20 -10.02
C GLN A 572 -27.83 -35.91 -8.72
N ARG A 573 -26.77 -35.47 -8.04
CA ARG A 573 -26.38 -36.01 -6.72
C ARG A 573 -27.43 -35.70 -5.64
N VAL A 574 -27.93 -34.47 -5.58
CA VAL A 574 -29.00 -34.07 -4.63
C VAL A 574 -30.28 -34.87 -4.91
N LEU A 575 -30.73 -34.95 -6.17
CA LEU A 575 -31.91 -35.75 -6.54
C LEU A 575 -31.77 -37.23 -6.14
N ARG A 576 -30.59 -37.84 -6.35
CA ARG A 576 -30.31 -39.24 -5.96
C ARG A 576 -30.37 -39.45 -4.45
N GLN A 577 -29.88 -38.50 -3.65
CA GLN A 577 -29.89 -38.60 -2.19
C GLN A 577 -31.33 -38.68 -1.65
N PHE A 578 -32.22 -37.81 -2.16
CA PHE A 578 -33.64 -37.78 -1.79
C PHE A 578 -34.52 -38.77 -2.58
N ARG A 579 -33.97 -39.45 -3.60
CA ARG A 579 -34.67 -40.39 -4.50
C ARG A 579 -35.86 -39.77 -5.26
N VAL A 580 -35.73 -38.48 -5.60
CA VAL A 580 -36.74 -37.69 -6.32
C VAL A 580 -36.33 -37.42 -7.76
N LYS A 581 -37.26 -36.88 -8.57
CA LYS A 581 -37.03 -36.48 -9.97
C LYS A 581 -36.91 -34.96 -10.19
N ALA A 582 -37.25 -34.16 -9.18
CA ALA A 582 -37.17 -32.69 -9.16
C ALA A 582 -37.06 -32.24 -7.69
N LEU A 583 -36.45 -31.08 -7.43
CA LEU A 583 -36.25 -30.53 -6.09
C LEU A 583 -37.56 -30.05 -5.45
N ASN A 584 -38.53 -29.62 -6.26
CA ASN A 584 -39.88 -29.25 -5.80
C ASN A 584 -40.66 -30.37 -5.06
N MET A 585 -40.18 -31.62 -5.10
CA MET A 585 -40.74 -32.75 -4.34
C MET A 585 -40.08 -32.95 -2.97
N VAL A 586 -39.11 -32.12 -2.59
CA VAL A 586 -38.41 -32.14 -1.29
C VAL A 586 -38.66 -30.81 -0.57
N PRO A 587 -38.93 -30.78 0.75
CA PRO A 587 -39.01 -29.54 1.50
C PRO A 587 -37.73 -28.71 1.32
N GLU A 588 -37.87 -27.43 0.98
CA GLU A 588 -36.76 -26.58 0.55
C GLU A 588 -35.56 -26.61 1.52
N ARG A 589 -35.87 -26.50 2.80
CA ARG A 589 -34.91 -26.56 3.91
C ARG A 589 -34.10 -27.86 3.97
N GLU A 590 -34.67 -29.00 3.57
CA GLU A 590 -33.99 -30.30 3.66
C GLU A 590 -32.91 -30.45 2.58
N TRP A 591 -33.22 -30.08 1.33
CA TRP A 591 -32.23 -30.15 0.26
C TRP A 591 -31.19 -29.03 0.36
N GLN A 592 -31.56 -27.85 0.85
CA GLN A 592 -30.61 -26.77 1.19
C GLN A 592 -29.59 -27.24 2.24
N ALA A 593 -30.04 -27.83 3.35
CA ALA A 593 -29.16 -28.36 4.38
C ALA A 593 -28.21 -29.46 3.87
N LEU A 594 -28.65 -30.28 2.90
CA LEU A 594 -27.75 -31.23 2.22
C LEU A 594 -26.67 -30.51 1.40
N VAL A 595 -27.02 -29.44 0.68
CA VAL A 595 -26.03 -28.68 -0.10
C VAL A 595 -25.04 -27.96 0.83
N GLU A 596 -25.49 -27.45 1.98
CA GLU A 596 -24.60 -26.91 3.02
C GLU A 596 -23.55 -27.92 3.50
N ASP A 597 -23.97 -29.13 3.90
CA ASP A 597 -23.06 -30.22 4.32
C ASP A 597 -22.09 -30.65 3.20
N LEU A 598 -22.59 -30.73 1.97
CA LEU A 598 -21.77 -31.05 0.79
C LEU A 598 -20.69 -30.00 0.51
N PHE A 599 -20.93 -28.72 0.75
CA PHE A 599 -19.94 -27.64 0.57
C PHE A 599 -19.04 -27.39 1.79
N GLU A 600 -19.35 -28.00 2.94
CA GLU A 600 -18.42 -28.03 4.09
C GLU A 600 -17.31 -29.10 3.88
N HIS A 601 -17.63 -30.22 3.22
CA HIS A 601 -16.75 -31.39 3.15
C HIS A 601 -16.30 -31.79 1.73
N ASP A 602 -17.22 -31.77 0.76
CA ASP A 602 -17.14 -32.54 -0.48
C ASP A 602 -17.02 -31.69 -1.75
N TYR A 603 -17.41 -30.41 -1.69
CA TYR A 603 -17.45 -29.49 -2.84
C TYR A 603 -16.88 -28.11 -2.51
N HIS A 604 -16.42 -27.41 -3.53
CA HIS A 604 -16.06 -25.99 -3.45
C HIS A 604 -16.28 -25.27 -4.79
N LEU A 605 -16.46 -23.94 -4.75
CA LEU A 605 -16.54 -23.11 -5.96
C LEU A 605 -15.15 -22.64 -6.41
N VAL A 606 -14.89 -22.77 -7.72
CA VAL A 606 -13.67 -22.27 -8.36
C VAL A 606 -14.05 -21.26 -9.45
N PRO A 607 -13.79 -19.96 -9.25
CA PRO A 607 -14.00 -18.97 -10.30
C PRO A 607 -12.86 -19.02 -11.32
N TYR A 608 -13.21 -18.89 -12.61
CA TYR A 608 -12.28 -18.91 -13.73
C TYR A 608 -12.64 -17.85 -14.77
N SER A 609 -11.72 -17.56 -15.70
CA SER A 609 -11.94 -16.58 -16.78
C SER A 609 -12.07 -17.26 -18.14
N ILE A 610 -13.24 -17.14 -18.79
CA ILE A 610 -13.40 -17.44 -20.21
C ILE A 610 -13.04 -16.18 -21.02
N THR A 611 -12.46 -16.34 -22.21
CA THR A 611 -12.29 -15.25 -23.18
C THR A 611 -13.26 -15.49 -24.32
N THR A 612 -14.19 -14.57 -24.55
CA THR A 612 -15.14 -14.63 -25.67
C THR A 612 -14.46 -14.28 -26.99
N ASP A 613 -15.12 -14.58 -28.11
CA ASP A 613 -14.57 -14.37 -29.46
C ASP A 613 -14.18 -12.90 -29.74
N ASP A 614 -14.90 -11.94 -29.13
CA ASP A 614 -14.59 -10.50 -29.17
C ASP A 614 -13.33 -10.12 -28.37
N GLY A 615 -12.63 -11.08 -27.76
CA GLY A 615 -11.47 -10.86 -26.90
C GLY A 615 -11.81 -10.30 -25.50
N HIS A 616 -13.10 -10.25 -25.15
CA HIS A 616 -13.55 -9.87 -23.81
C HIS A 616 -13.39 -11.04 -22.85
N LYS A 617 -12.80 -10.80 -21.67
CA LYS A 617 -12.81 -11.80 -20.59
C LYS A 617 -14.11 -11.70 -19.79
N ARG A 618 -14.81 -12.82 -19.61
CA ARG A 618 -15.95 -13.02 -18.69
C ARG A 618 -15.52 -13.95 -17.55
N LEU A 619 -16.00 -13.69 -16.34
CA LEU A 619 -15.86 -14.60 -15.21
C LEU A 619 -16.98 -15.64 -15.22
N CYS A 620 -16.61 -16.90 -14.99
CA CYS A 620 -17.50 -18.04 -14.81
C CYS A 620 -17.13 -18.77 -13.51
N ILE A 621 -18.02 -19.61 -12.99
CA ILE A 621 -17.85 -20.31 -11.71
C ILE A 621 -18.14 -21.79 -11.93
N ALA A 622 -17.13 -22.62 -11.64
CA ALA A 622 -17.26 -24.08 -11.69
C ALA A 622 -17.45 -24.62 -10.27
N ILE A 623 -18.36 -25.59 -10.13
CA ILE A 623 -18.43 -26.44 -8.94
C ILE A 623 -17.35 -27.52 -9.09
N ARG A 624 -16.60 -27.81 -8.02
CA ARG A 624 -15.61 -28.89 -8.02
C ARG A 624 -15.78 -29.80 -6.82
N GLN A 625 -15.77 -31.10 -7.08
CA GLN A 625 -15.73 -32.12 -6.05
C GLN A 625 -14.30 -32.30 -5.49
N GLY A 626 -14.22 -32.56 -4.20
CA GLY A 626 -12.99 -32.76 -3.42
C GLY A 626 -12.68 -31.56 -2.50
N GLY A 627 -12.01 -31.84 -1.38
CA GLY A 627 -11.60 -30.81 -0.44
C GLY A 627 -10.65 -29.77 -1.05
N ARG A 628 -10.72 -28.54 -0.54
CA ARG A 628 -9.89 -27.42 -1.02
C ARG A 628 -8.39 -27.75 -0.92
N LYS A 629 -7.64 -27.42 -1.97
CA LYS A 629 -6.17 -27.42 -1.92
C LYS A 629 -5.68 -26.24 -1.09
N THR A 630 -5.41 -26.49 0.19
CA THR A 630 -4.67 -25.55 1.05
C THR A 630 -3.19 -25.47 0.60
N GLU A 631 -2.77 -24.31 0.06
CA GLU A 631 -1.40 -24.02 -0.44
C GLU A 631 -0.45 -23.32 0.57
#